data_AF-A0A934TIW6-F1
#
_entry.id   AF-A0A934TIW6-F1
#
_cell.length_a   1.000
_cell.length_b   1.000
_cell.length_c   1.000
_cell.angle_alpha   90.00
_cell.angle_beta   90.00
_cell.angle_gamma   90.00
#
_symmetry.space_group_name_H-M   'P 1'
#
loop_
_entity.id
_entity.type
_entity.pdbx_description
1 polymer ?
#
loop_
_entity_poly.entity_id
_entity_poly.type
_entity_poly.pdbx_seq_one_letter_code
_entity_poly.pdbx_strand_id
1 'polypeptide(L)'
;MVVLNRIYTRTGDGGETALGNGARVAKFCTRVTAYGTVDELNAVLGMARLHAEEDIAAALARIQNDLFDLGADLCRPDMARDSEAGYPVLRMVPAQVDRLEAEIDAMNARLEPLRSFILPGGTALAAHLHLCRTVARRAERLTVELATTEDVNTPALTYLNRLSDWFFVAARIANDDGRTDVLWVPGANR
;
A
#
# COMPACT_ATOMS: atom_id res chain seq x y z
N MET A 1 17.07 -15.03 5.42
CA MET A 1 15.90 -15.63 6.10
C MET A 1 15.61 -14.81 7.35
N VAL A 2 14.43 -14.18 7.41
CA VAL A 2 13.98 -13.45 8.62
C VAL A 2 13.55 -14.48 9.65
N VAL A 3 14.07 -14.39 10.88
CA VAL A 3 13.72 -15.29 11.99
C VAL A 3 13.12 -14.47 13.11
N LEU A 4 11.83 -14.67 13.40
CA LEU A 4 11.11 -14.01 14.48
C LEU A 4 10.98 -14.97 15.67
N ASN A 5 12.01 -15.04 16.53
CA ASN A 5 12.02 -15.93 17.71
C ASN A 5 11.85 -15.18 19.05
N ARG A 6 12.28 -13.92 19.12
CA ARG A 6 12.04 -13.01 20.26
C ARG A 6 11.56 -11.68 19.70
N ILE A 7 10.29 -11.37 19.96
CA ILE A 7 9.64 -10.16 19.39
C ILE A 7 10.14 -8.89 20.10
N TYR A 8 10.20 -8.89 21.44
CA TYR A 8 10.73 -7.75 22.19
C TYR A 8 12.23 -7.92 22.45
N THR A 9 13.02 -6.89 22.14
CA THR A 9 14.50 -6.90 22.32
C THR A 9 15.01 -5.74 23.19
N ARG A 10 14.16 -4.74 23.47
CA ARG A 10 14.47 -3.48 24.20
C ARG A 10 15.52 -2.58 23.52
N THR A 11 16.09 -2.96 22.38
CA THR A 11 17.12 -2.18 21.68
C THR A 11 16.61 -0.86 21.09
N GLY A 12 15.28 -0.70 21.00
CA GLY A 12 14.64 0.52 20.53
C GLY A 12 14.04 1.39 21.64
N ASP A 13 14.24 1.07 22.92
CA ASP A 13 13.61 1.82 24.04
C ASP A 13 14.10 3.27 24.11
N GLY A 14 15.32 3.55 23.61
CA GLY A 14 15.86 4.89 23.47
C GLY A 14 15.30 5.71 22.30
N GLY A 15 14.29 5.20 21.57
CA GLY A 15 13.64 5.92 20.47
C GLY A 15 14.26 5.71 19.09
N GLU A 16 15.17 4.75 18.95
CA GLU A 16 15.82 4.40 17.67
C GLU A 16 15.41 3.00 17.17
N THR A 17 15.68 2.72 15.89
CA THR A 17 15.51 1.42 15.25
C THR A 17 16.61 1.16 14.22
N ALA A 18 16.76 -0.08 13.77
CA ALA A 18 17.67 -0.45 12.69
C ALA A 18 16.94 -0.53 11.34
N LEU A 19 17.57 -0.01 10.29
CA LEU A 19 17.16 -0.14 8.88
C LEU A 19 17.58 -1.50 8.30
N GLY A 20 17.16 -1.80 7.07
CA GLY A 20 17.48 -3.05 6.37
C GLY A 20 18.98 -3.25 6.08
N ASN A 21 19.77 -2.17 6.06
CA ASN A 21 21.23 -2.22 5.97
C ASN A 21 21.94 -2.25 7.35
N GLY A 22 21.18 -2.25 8.45
CA GLY A 22 21.69 -2.25 9.82
C GLY A 22 21.96 -0.86 10.42
N ALA A 23 21.84 0.23 9.64
CA ALA A 23 22.02 1.58 10.15
C ALA A 23 20.96 1.92 11.22
N ARG A 24 21.39 2.62 12.28
CA ARG A 24 20.51 3.05 13.38
C ARG A 24 19.99 4.46 13.11
N VAL A 25 18.67 4.62 13.23
CA VAL A 25 17.97 5.89 12.99
C VAL A 25 16.91 6.12 14.05
N ALA A 26 16.51 7.38 14.25
CA ALA A 26 15.37 7.72 15.09
C ALA A 26 14.07 7.10 14.51
N LYS A 27 13.19 6.58 15.38
CA LYS A 27 11.93 5.94 14.97
C LYS A 27 10.96 6.87 14.22
N PHE A 28 11.14 8.18 14.35
CA PHE A 28 10.31 9.18 13.67
C PHE A 28 10.94 9.70 12.37
N CYS A 29 12.09 9.15 11.92
CA CYS A 29 12.68 9.60 10.67
C CYS A 29 11.79 9.23 9.48
N THR A 30 11.87 10.03 8.41
CA THR A 30 10.97 9.94 7.25
C THR A 30 10.96 8.55 6.63
N ARG A 31 12.10 7.86 6.58
CA ARG A 31 12.18 6.48 6.06
C ARG A 31 11.37 5.49 6.90
N VAL A 32 11.50 5.56 8.22
CA VAL A 32 10.74 4.71 9.15
C VAL A 32 9.25 5.01 9.07
N THR A 33 8.89 6.29 8.99
CA THR A 33 7.50 6.72 8.81
C THR A 33 6.90 6.23 7.49
N ALA A 34 7.67 6.23 6.39
CA ALA A 34 7.23 5.74 5.09
C ALA A 34 6.91 4.24 5.12
N TYR A 35 7.89 3.37 5.43
CA TYR A 35 7.64 1.92 5.44
C TYR A 35 6.72 1.50 6.60
N GLY A 36 6.69 2.24 7.71
CA GLY A 36 5.74 2.01 8.80
C GLY A 36 4.29 2.30 8.39
N THR A 37 4.08 3.26 7.49
CA THR A 37 2.74 3.51 6.93
C THR A 37 2.35 2.47 5.89
N VAL A 38 3.32 1.87 5.19
CA VAL A 38 3.07 0.69 4.34
C VAL A 38 2.62 -0.50 5.18
N ASP A 39 3.21 -0.72 6.36
CA ASP A 39 2.75 -1.74 7.31
C ASP A 39 1.33 -1.45 7.82
N GLU A 40 1.01 -0.19 8.13
CA GLU A 40 -0.34 0.21 8.49
C GLU A 40 -1.35 -0.08 7.37
N LEU A 41 -0.99 0.22 6.11
CA LEU A 41 -1.82 -0.17 4.96
C LEU A 41 -2.03 -1.68 4.90
N ASN A 42 -0.98 -2.46 5.15
CA ASN A 42 -1.05 -3.92 5.13
C ASN A 42 -1.98 -4.47 6.22
N ALA A 43 -1.97 -3.87 7.41
CA ALA A 43 -2.89 -4.21 8.50
C ALA A 43 -4.35 -3.85 8.16
N VAL A 44 -4.58 -2.66 7.60
CA VAL A 44 -5.91 -2.22 7.14
C VAL A 44 -6.44 -3.13 6.02
N LEU A 45 -5.58 -3.54 5.10
CA LEU A 45 -5.91 -4.51 4.06
C LEU A 45 -6.33 -5.88 4.65
N GLY A 46 -5.71 -6.28 5.76
CA GLY A 46 -6.13 -7.46 6.53
C GLY A 46 -7.59 -7.40 6.99
N MET A 47 -8.08 -6.20 7.34
CA MET A 47 -9.49 -6.00 7.70
C MET A 47 -10.42 -6.15 6.48
N ALA A 48 -10.02 -5.61 5.32
CA ALA A 48 -10.79 -5.78 4.08
C ALA A 48 -10.93 -7.27 3.68
N ARG A 49 -9.87 -8.06 3.90
CA ARG A 49 -9.86 -9.50 3.59
C ARG A 49 -10.89 -10.31 4.38
N LEU A 50 -11.36 -9.85 5.52
CA LEU A 50 -12.42 -10.52 6.29
C LEU A 50 -13.76 -10.61 5.53
N HIS A 51 -13.93 -9.75 4.52
CA HIS A 51 -15.16 -9.63 3.72
C HIS A 51 -14.95 -9.95 2.25
N ALA A 52 -13.75 -10.40 1.86
CA ALA A 52 -13.42 -10.70 0.48
C ALA A 52 -13.59 -12.19 0.17
N GLU A 53 -14.10 -12.48 -1.01
CA GLU A 53 -14.28 -13.85 -1.52
C GLU A 53 -13.60 -14.01 -2.89
N GLU A 54 -13.41 -15.26 -3.30
CA GLU A 54 -12.95 -15.65 -4.64
C GLU A 54 -11.72 -14.86 -5.15
N ASP A 55 -11.81 -14.30 -6.37
CA ASP A 55 -10.72 -13.62 -7.06
C ASP A 55 -10.24 -12.37 -6.31
N ILE A 56 -11.15 -11.65 -5.64
CA ILE A 56 -10.78 -10.49 -4.83
C ILE A 56 -9.95 -10.94 -3.63
N ALA A 57 -10.37 -12.01 -2.93
CA ALA A 57 -9.60 -12.53 -1.80
C ALA A 57 -8.18 -12.95 -2.21
N ALA A 58 -8.04 -13.56 -3.38
CA ALA A 58 -6.74 -13.92 -3.94
C ALA A 58 -5.90 -12.68 -4.31
N ALA A 59 -6.50 -11.65 -4.91
CA ALA A 59 -5.81 -10.40 -5.25
C ALA A 59 -5.34 -9.64 -4.01
N LEU A 60 -6.18 -9.49 -2.98
CA LEU A 60 -5.80 -8.83 -1.72
C LEU A 60 -4.66 -9.59 -1.02
N ALA A 61 -4.65 -10.93 -1.06
CA ALA A 61 -3.57 -11.73 -0.51
C ALA A 61 -2.24 -11.53 -1.25
N ARG A 62 -2.27 -11.39 -2.58
CA ARG A 62 -1.07 -11.02 -3.36
C ARG A 62 -0.57 -9.63 -2.96
N ILE A 63 -1.46 -8.64 -2.91
CA ILE A 63 -1.13 -7.27 -2.51
C ILE A 63 -0.51 -7.22 -1.11
N GLN A 64 -0.99 -8.00 -0.13
CA GLN A 64 -0.35 -8.06 1.19
C GLN A 64 1.11 -8.56 1.14
N ASN A 65 1.44 -9.48 0.23
CA ASN A 65 2.82 -9.90 0.01
C ASN A 65 3.62 -8.78 -0.65
N ASP A 66 3.08 -8.14 -1.70
CA ASP A 66 3.77 -7.01 -2.34
C ASP A 66 3.99 -5.84 -1.38
N LEU A 67 3.12 -5.61 -0.40
CA LEU A 67 3.33 -4.60 0.64
C LEU A 67 4.49 -4.94 1.58
N PHE A 68 4.77 -6.23 1.82
CA PHE A 68 6.00 -6.64 2.50
C PHE A 68 7.23 -6.43 1.62
N ASP A 69 7.16 -6.74 0.33
CA ASP A 69 8.25 -6.49 -0.62
C ASP A 69 8.55 -4.98 -0.70
N LEU A 70 7.52 -4.15 -0.77
CA LEU A 70 7.61 -2.70 -0.73
C LEU A 70 8.23 -2.20 0.58
N GLY A 71 7.84 -2.77 1.72
CA GLY A 71 8.44 -2.47 3.01
C GLY A 71 9.92 -2.84 3.07
N ALA A 72 10.31 -3.99 2.50
CA ALA A 72 11.69 -4.44 2.41
C ALA A 72 12.56 -3.53 1.51
N ASP A 73 11.99 -3.06 0.41
CA ASP A 73 12.63 -2.07 -0.46
C ASP A 73 12.85 -0.74 0.30
N LEU A 74 11.78 -0.15 0.83
CA LEU A 74 11.82 1.15 1.49
C LEU A 74 12.71 1.16 2.75
N CYS A 75 12.79 0.05 3.49
CA CYS A 75 13.58 -0.01 4.71
C CYS A 75 15.09 -0.06 4.46
N ARG A 76 15.55 -0.31 3.22
CA ARG A 76 16.97 -0.42 2.87
C ARG A 76 17.43 0.76 1.99
N PRO A 77 18.15 1.75 2.56
CA PRO A 77 18.72 2.88 1.81
C PRO A 77 19.92 2.45 0.95
N ASP A 78 20.56 3.41 0.29
CA ASP A 78 21.80 3.24 -0.48
C ASP A 78 21.67 2.21 -1.61
N MET A 79 20.69 2.39 -2.50
CA MET A 79 20.38 1.44 -3.59
C MET A 79 21.59 1.14 -4.49
N ALA A 80 22.48 2.13 -4.66
CA ALA A 80 23.72 1.95 -5.42
C ALA A 80 24.67 0.89 -4.82
N ARG A 81 24.49 0.55 -3.54
CA ARG A 81 25.28 -0.45 -2.80
C ARG A 81 24.55 -1.78 -2.65
N ASP A 82 23.48 -2.02 -3.40
CA ASP A 82 22.75 -3.29 -3.40
C ASP A 82 23.65 -4.47 -3.78
N SER A 83 24.56 -4.29 -4.74
CA SER A 83 25.51 -5.33 -5.16
C SER A 83 26.55 -5.68 -4.10
N GLU A 84 26.75 -4.82 -3.10
CA GLU A 84 27.64 -5.09 -1.97
C GLU A 84 26.93 -5.91 -0.87
N ALA A 85 25.62 -6.09 -0.96
CA ALA A 85 24.91 -6.96 -0.05
C ALA A 85 25.37 -8.40 -0.27
N GLY A 86 25.78 -9.08 0.79
CA GLY A 86 26.08 -10.53 0.77
C GLY A 86 24.84 -11.41 0.55
N TYR A 87 23.72 -10.85 0.11
CA TYR A 87 22.45 -11.51 -0.12
C TYR A 87 21.66 -10.74 -1.21
N PRO A 88 20.74 -11.40 -1.94
CA PRO A 88 19.87 -10.72 -2.89
C PRO A 88 19.00 -9.65 -2.21
N VAL A 89 19.16 -8.39 -2.61
CA VAL A 89 18.32 -7.29 -2.11
C VAL A 89 16.99 -7.32 -2.85
N LEU A 90 15.91 -7.35 -2.09
CA LEU A 90 14.56 -7.30 -2.65
C LEU A 90 14.19 -5.85 -2.97
N ARG A 91 13.73 -5.62 -4.19
CA ARG A 91 13.28 -4.32 -4.70
C ARG A 91 11.98 -4.51 -5.46
N MET A 92 11.11 -3.51 -5.39
CA MET A 92 9.91 -3.44 -6.23
C MET A 92 10.31 -3.39 -7.71
N VAL A 93 9.55 -4.07 -8.56
CA VAL A 93 9.80 -4.13 -10.01
C VAL A 93 8.61 -3.62 -10.82
N PRO A 94 8.82 -3.12 -12.06
CA PRO A 94 7.73 -2.62 -12.91
C PRO A 94 6.59 -3.63 -13.11
N ALA A 95 6.89 -4.92 -13.21
CA ALA A 95 5.89 -5.97 -13.43
C ALA A 95 4.80 -6.03 -12.33
N GLN A 96 5.11 -5.61 -11.08
CA GLN A 96 4.10 -5.53 -10.02
C GLN A 96 3.11 -4.39 -10.26
N VAL A 97 3.59 -3.28 -10.83
CA VAL A 97 2.75 -2.13 -11.24
C VAL A 97 1.90 -2.51 -12.44
N ASP A 98 2.50 -3.10 -13.47
CA ASP A 98 1.81 -3.50 -14.70
C ASP A 98 0.64 -4.46 -14.40
N ARG A 99 0.83 -5.37 -13.42
CA ARG A 99 -0.23 -6.26 -12.94
C ARG A 99 -1.40 -5.49 -12.32
N LEU A 100 -1.14 -4.47 -11.48
CA LEU A 100 -2.21 -3.67 -10.90
C LEU A 100 -3.01 -2.94 -11.98
N GLU A 101 -2.34 -2.43 -13.01
CA GLU A 101 -2.99 -1.78 -14.16
C GLU A 101 -3.89 -2.75 -14.92
N ALA A 102 -3.38 -3.95 -15.24
CA ALA A 102 -4.18 -4.98 -15.90
C ALA A 102 -5.41 -5.42 -15.07
N GLU A 103 -5.26 -5.55 -13.75
CA GLU A 103 -6.37 -5.87 -12.85
C GLU A 103 -7.39 -4.71 -12.78
N ILE A 104 -6.93 -3.46 -12.75
CA ILE A 104 -7.79 -2.26 -12.82
C ILE A 104 -8.60 -2.25 -14.12
N ASP A 105 -7.96 -2.50 -15.26
CA ASP A 105 -8.62 -2.51 -16.57
C ASP A 105 -9.70 -3.60 -16.65
N ALA A 106 -9.39 -4.80 -16.15
CA ALA A 106 -10.33 -5.92 -16.09
C ALA A 106 -11.57 -5.60 -15.21
N MET A 107 -11.36 -4.95 -14.06
CA MET A 107 -12.47 -4.51 -13.22
C MET A 107 -13.27 -3.38 -13.87
N ASN A 108 -12.61 -2.38 -14.45
CA ASN A 108 -13.28 -1.25 -15.11
C ASN A 108 -14.16 -1.68 -16.28
N ALA A 109 -13.83 -2.76 -16.99
CA ALA A 109 -14.67 -3.31 -18.06
C ALA A 109 -16.08 -3.71 -17.59
N ARG A 110 -16.27 -3.93 -16.29
CA ARG A 110 -17.58 -4.26 -15.67
C ARG A 110 -18.33 -3.05 -15.12
N LEU A 111 -17.68 -1.90 -15.03
CA LEU A 111 -18.22 -0.71 -14.35
C LEU A 111 -18.84 0.26 -15.35
N GLU A 112 -19.99 0.83 -15.00
CA GLU A 112 -20.51 1.97 -15.72
C GLU A 112 -19.67 3.24 -15.45
N PRO A 113 -19.56 4.15 -16.44
CA PRO A 113 -18.85 5.42 -16.28
C PRO A 113 -19.40 6.24 -15.12
N LEU A 114 -18.50 6.67 -14.23
CA LEU A 114 -18.86 7.45 -13.06
C LEU A 114 -18.97 8.95 -13.43
N ARG A 115 -20.09 9.59 -13.05
CA ARG A 115 -20.40 10.99 -13.41
C ARG A 115 -20.33 11.98 -12.24
N SER A 116 -20.00 11.51 -11.04
CA SER A 116 -19.75 12.33 -9.84
C SER A 116 -18.74 11.59 -8.95
N PHE A 117 -18.26 12.22 -7.87
CA PHE A 117 -17.56 11.45 -6.83
C PHE A 117 -18.54 10.53 -6.10
N ILE A 118 -18.01 9.46 -5.51
CA ILE A 118 -18.77 8.56 -4.63
C ILE A 118 -18.46 8.87 -3.17
N LEU A 119 -19.48 8.73 -2.32
CA LEU A 119 -19.29 8.73 -0.88
C LEU A 119 -18.66 7.40 -0.48
N PRO A 120 -17.49 7.39 0.20
CA PRO A 120 -16.81 6.15 0.53
C PRO A 120 -17.63 5.29 1.50
N GLY A 121 -18.17 4.17 1.04
CA GLY A 121 -19.01 3.29 1.83
C GLY A 121 -19.68 2.21 0.97
N GLY A 122 -20.85 1.76 1.39
CA GLY A 122 -21.59 0.67 0.75
C GLY A 122 -21.44 -0.63 1.54
N THR A 123 -20.99 -1.70 0.87
CA THR A 123 -20.73 -2.98 1.55
C THR A 123 -19.56 -2.87 2.52
N ALA A 124 -19.46 -3.83 3.46
CA ALA A 124 -18.34 -3.88 4.40
C ALA A 124 -16.99 -3.95 3.67
N LEU A 125 -16.90 -4.74 2.60
CA LEU A 125 -15.71 -4.83 1.76
C LEU A 125 -15.38 -3.48 1.10
N ALA A 126 -16.35 -2.83 0.45
CA ALA A 126 -16.14 -1.54 -0.21
C ALA A 126 -15.68 -0.44 0.76
N ALA A 127 -16.28 -0.37 1.95
CA ALA A 127 -15.88 0.59 2.99
C ALA A 127 -14.42 0.38 3.43
N HIS A 128 -14.00 -0.86 3.67
CA HIS A 128 -12.62 -1.17 4.04
C HIS A 128 -11.65 -0.92 2.88
N LEU A 129 -12.02 -1.22 1.64
CA LEU A 129 -11.19 -0.92 0.46
C LEU A 129 -11.02 0.59 0.28
N HIS A 130 -12.04 1.39 0.57
CA HIS A 130 -11.88 2.85 0.60
C HIS A 130 -10.97 3.35 1.72
N LEU A 131 -10.93 2.68 2.88
CA LEU A 131 -9.93 2.98 3.91
C LEU A 131 -8.53 2.58 3.45
N CYS A 132 -8.36 1.42 2.82
CA CYS A 132 -7.09 1.01 2.19
C CYS A 132 -6.61 2.08 1.19
N ARG A 133 -7.52 2.56 0.32
CA ARG A 133 -7.24 3.63 -0.64
C ARG A 133 -6.67 4.89 0.02
N THR A 134 -7.26 5.35 1.11
CA THR A 134 -6.79 6.59 1.76
C THR A 134 -5.46 6.40 2.50
N VAL A 135 -5.25 5.23 3.10
CA VAL A 135 -3.98 4.87 3.75
C VAL A 135 -2.87 4.66 2.71
N ALA A 136 -3.16 4.06 1.56
CA ALA A 136 -2.22 3.95 0.45
C ALA A 136 -1.75 5.32 -0.05
N ARG A 137 -2.68 6.27 -0.21
CA ARG A 137 -2.33 7.67 -0.55
C ARG A 137 -1.52 8.35 0.54
N ARG A 138 -1.68 7.95 1.82
CA ARG A 138 -0.86 8.49 2.91
C ARG A 138 0.55 7.90 2.88
N ALA A 139 0.68 6.59 2.69
CA ALA A 139 1.98 5.93 2.48
C ALA A 139 2.71 6.55 1.29
N GLU A 140 2.00 6.80 0.19
CA GLU A 140 2.51 7.46 -1.01
C GLU A 140 3.10 8.84 -0.68
N ARG A 141 2.34 9.73 -0.03
CA ARG A 141 2.83 11.08 0.31
C ARG A 141 4.09 11.05 1.19
N LEU A 142 4.13 10.16 2.17
CA LEU A 142 5.28 10.01 3.07
C LEU A 142 6.50 9.41 2.34
N THR A 143 6.26 8.55 1.36
CA THR A 143 7.33 8.00 0.50
C THR A 143 7.84 9.05 -0.49
N VAL A 144 6.95 9.90 -1.02
CA VAL A 144 7.35 11.07 -1.84
C VAL A 144 8.16 12.06 -1.01
N GLU A 145 7.76 12.32 0.24
CA GLU A 145 8.53 13.16 1.16
C GLU A 145 9.93 12.59 1.39
N LEU A 146 10.06 11.28 1.65
CA LEU A 146 11.35 10.59 1.73
C LEU A 146 12.19 10.79 0.47
N ALA A 147 11.58 10.68 -0.72
CA ALA A 147 12.26 10.82 -2.00
C ALA A 147 12.79 12.26 -2.27
N THR A 148 12.41 13.25 -1.45
CA THR A 148 12.99 14.61 -1.54
C THR A 148 14.36 14.72 -0.90
N THR A 149 14.73 13.80 -0.01
CA THR A 149 15.97 13.85 0.77
C THR A 149 16.85 12.61 0.63
N GLU A 150 16.27 11.46 0.26
CA GLU A 150 16.97 10.19 0.11
C GLU A 150 16.60 9.49 -1.20
N ASP A 151 17.39 8.49 -1.60
CA ASP A 151 17.06 7.64 -2.74
C ASP A 151 15.89 6.71 -2.43
N VAL A 152 14.95 6.64 -3.38
CA VAL A 152 13.76 5.78 -3.33
C VAL A 152 13.55 5.15 -4.70
N ASN A 153 13.29 3.85 -4.70
CA ASN A 153 13.05 3.09 -5.92
C ASN A 153 11.78 3.59 -6.65
N THR A 154 11.89 3.94 -7.93
CA THR A 154 10.76 4.49 -8.69
C THR A 154 9.54 3.56 -8.76
N PRO A 155 9.69 2.25 -9.08
CA PRO A 155 8.62 1.27 -8.94
C PRO A 155 7.88 1.28 -7.59
N ALA A 156 8.54 1.55 -6.47
CA ALA A 156 7.89 1.61 -5.16
C ALA A 156 6.88 2.76 -5.07
N LEU A 157 7.26 3.94 -5.58
CA LEU A 157 6.37 5.11 -5.68
C LEU A 157 5.20 4.85 -6.64
N THR A 158 5.51 4.35 -7.84
CA THR A 158 4.50 4.06 -8.86
C THR A 158 3.50 3.00 -8.38
N TYR A 159 3.97 1.99 -7.65
CA TYR A 159 3.13 0.96 -7.06
C TYR A 159 2.12 1.55 -6.07
N LEU A 160 2.54 2.39 -5.12
CA LEU A 160 1.63 3.03 -4.16
C LEU A 160 0.57 3.92 -4.83
N ASN A 161 0.99 4.71 -5.83
CA ASN A 161 0.07 5.53 -6.61
C ASN A 161 -1.00 4.65 -7.28
N ARG A 162 -0.58 3.61 -8.03
CA ARG A 162 -1.48 2.72 -8.75
C ARG A 162 -2.34 1.85 -7.82
N LEU A 163 -1.79 1.46 -6.68
CA LEU A 163 -2.51 0.66 -5.69
C LEU A 163 -3.71 1.43 -5.10
N SER A 164 -3.60 2.76 -4.96
CA SER A 164 -4.74 3.57 -4.53
C SER A 164 -5.87 3.58 -5.57
N ASP A 165 -5.54 3.57 -6.87
CA ASP A 165 -6.51 3.42 -7.96
C ASP A 165 -7.15 2.03 -7.92
N TRP A 166 -6.33 0.98 -7.71
CA TRP A 166 -6.80 -0.39 -7.59
C TRP A 166 -7.83 -0.53 -6.47
N PHE A 167 -7.55 0.03 -5.29
CA PHE A 167 -8.51 0.01 -4.18
C PHE A 167 -9.78 0.81 -4.48
N PHE A 168 -9.69 1.91 -5.25
CA PHE A 168 -10.87 2.66 -5.66
C PHE A 168 -11.78 1.82 -6.56
N VAL A 169 -11.21 1.20 -7.59
CA VAL A 169 -11.95 0.39 -8.56
C VAL A 169 -12.51 -0.88 -7.91
N ALA A 170 -11.71 -1.57 -7.08
CA ALA A 170 -12.14 -2.74 -6.34
C ALA A 170 -13.29 -2.42 -5.36
N ALA A 171 -13.27 -1.24 -4.72
CA ALA A 171 -14.38 -0.83 -3.85
C ALA A 171 -15.70 -0.69 -4.62
N ARG A 172 -15.65 -0.20 -5.88
CA ARG A 172 -16.83 -0.13 -6.74
C ARG A 172 -17.32 -1.52 -7.13
N ILE A 173 -16.42 -2.43 -7.51
CA ILE A 173 -16.77 -3.83 -7.78
C ILE A 173 -17.49 -4.46 -6.58
N ALA A 174 -17.00 -4.19 -5.36
CA ALA A 174 -17.61 -4.65 -4.12
C ALA A 174 -18.97 -4.01 -3.79
N ASN A 175 -19.40 -2.99 -4.53
CA ASN A 175 -20.70 -2.33 -4.41
C ASN A 175 -21.63 -2.70 -5.59
N ASP A 176 -21.73 -4.00 -5.88
CA ASP A 176 -22.55 -4.52 -6.99
C ASP A 176 -22.14 -3.89 -8.32
N ASP A 177 -20.84 -3.99 -8.66
CA ASP A 177 -20.27 -3.36 -9.87
C ASP A 177 -20.59 -1.86 -9.97
N GLY A 178 -20.56 -1.17 -8.82
CA GLY A 178 -20.82 0.26 -8.69
C GLY A 178 -22.29 0.66 -8.76
N ARG A 179 -23.24 -0.28 -8.94
CA ARG A 179 -24.68 0.04 -9.00
C ARG A 179 -25.24 0.55 -7.67
N THR A 180 -24.60 0.21 -6.56
CA THR A 180 -25.00 0.65 -5.21
C THR A 180 -24.10 1.76 -4.65
N ASP A 181 -23.21 2.33 -5.46
CA ASP A 181 -22.41 3.49 -5.08
C ASP A 181 -23.32 4.71 -4.81
N VAL A 182 -23.10 5.38 -3.68
CA VAL A 182 -23.81 6.63 -3.35
C VAL A 182 -23.05 7.80 -3.94
N LEU A 183 -23.66 8.52 -4.89
CA LEU A 183 -23.05 9.68 -5.51
C LEU A 183 -23.04 10.88 -4.56
N TRP A 184 -21.93 11.60 -4.54
CA TRP A 184 -21.83 12.91 -3.92
C TRP A 184 -22.70 13.92 -4.67
N VAL A 185 -23.49 14.69 -3.92
CA VAL A 185 -24.30 15.81 -4.41
C VAL A 185 -23.66 17.12 -3.95
N PRO A 186 -23.01 17.87 -4.86
CA PRO A 186 -22.31 19.10 -4.50
C PRO A 186 -23.24 20.13 -3.85
N GLY A 187 -22.94 20.51 -2.61
CA GLY A 187 -23.69 21.55 -1.89
C GLY A 187 -25.12 21.15 -1.51
N ALA A 188 -25.43 19.85 -1.34
CA ALA A 188 -26.78 19.42 -0.98
C ALA A 188 -27.32 20.02 0.33
N ASN A 189 -26.43 20.38 1.27
CA ASN A 189 -26.78 20.80 2.63
C ASN A 189 -26.44 22.28 2.92
N ARG A 190 -26.22 23.12 1.89
CA ARG A 190 -25.90 24.56 2.06
C ARG A 190 -27.03 25.45 1.54
#